data_AF-A0A5J4V720-F1
#
_entry.id   AF-A0A5J4V720-F1
#
_cell.length_a   1.000
_cell.length_b   1.000
_cell.length_c   1.000
_cell.angle_alpha   90.00
_cell.angle_beta   90.00
_cell.angle_gamma   90.00
#
_symmetry.space_group_name_H-M   'P 1'
#
loop_
_entity.id
_entity.type
_entity.pdbx_description
1 polymer ?
#
loop_
_entity_poly.entity_id
_entity_poly.type
_entity_poly.pdbx_seq_one_letter_code
_entity_poly.pdbx_strand_id
1 'polypeptide(L)'
;MAKAFDMNKMHYICGDTDLMTWAFSGNPEAEEGFRQKFKFVIKAQKFFDENYPLFFGQFKQLLGVSYEAEGMACIIIAPKIHYIYNLLPNEKEKDYNY
;
A
#
# COMPACT_ATOMS: atom_id res chain seq x y z
N MET A 1 -12.28 12.84 -16.66
CA MET A 1 -11.68 12.38 -15.39
C MET A 1 -10.89 11.12 -15.68
N ALA A 2 -9.56 11.17 -15.63
CA ALA A 2 -8.75 9.97 -15.81
C ALA A 2 -8.94 9.09 -14.56
N LYS A 3 -9.46 7.87 -14.72
CA LYS A 3 -9.47 6.86 -13.65
C LYS A 3 -8.03 6.35 -13.52
N ALA A 4 -7.21 7.05 -12.75
CA ALA A 4 -5.80 6.72 -12.53
C ALA A 4 -5.65 5.30 -11.92
N PHE A 5 -6.58 4.93 -11.03
CA PHE A 5 -6.65 3.61 -10.42
C PHE A 5 -7.57 2.65 -11.21
N ASP A 6 -7.18 1.39 -11.23
CA ASP A 6 -8.03 0.27 -11.60
C ASP A 6 -8.92 -0.12 -10.43
N MET A 7 -10.17 0.34 -10.46
CA MET A 7 -11.15 0.09 -9.41
C MET A 7 -11.51 -1.39 -9.24
N ASN A 8 -11.18 -2.26 -10.20
CA ASN A 8 -11.35 -3.71 -10.06
C ASN A 8 -10.24 -4.35 -9.21
N LYS A 9 -9.18 -3.60 -8.92
CA LYS A 9 -8.00 -4.06 -8.18
C LYS A 9 -7.83 -3.36 -6.83
N MET A 10 -8.80 -2.53 -6.43
CA MET A 10 -8.74 -1.73 -5.21
C MET A 10 -10.05 -1.92 -4.43
N HIS A 11 -9.94 -2.50 -3.25
CA HIS A 11 -11.08 -2.81 -2.40
C HIS A 11 -10.92 -2.06 -1.07
N TYR A 12 -11.90 -1.23 -0.75
CA TYR A 12 -11.99 -0.61 0.57
C TYR A 12 -12.35 -1.68 1.61
N ILE A 13 -11.60 -1.74 2.71
CA ILE A 13 -11.87 -2.70 3.79
C ILE A 13 -12.53 -2.00 4.98
N CYS A 14 -11.86 -0.97 5.50
CA CYS A 14 -12.33 -0.22 6.67
C CYS A 14 -11.69 1.17 6.70
N GLY A 15 -12.32 2.11 7.38
CA GLY A 15 -11.77 3.42 7.66
C GLY A 15 -12.27 3.93 9.01
N ASP A 16 -11.43 4.71 9.66
CA ASP A 16 -11.74 5.50 10.84
C ASP A 16 -11.52 6.99 10.52
N THR A 17 -11.56 7.84 11.55
CA THR A 17 -11.33 9.28 11.45
C THR A 17 -9.94 9.60 10.90
N ASP A 18 -8.95 8.79 11.24
CA ASP A 18 -7.53 9.03 10.99
C ASP A 18 -6.84 7.95 10.14
N LEU A 19 -7.52 6.84 9.83
CA LEU A 19 -6.93 5.73 9.06
C LEU A 19 -7.88 5.21 7.99
N MET A 20 -7.30 4.67 6.91
CA MET A 20 -8.06 3.97 5.88
C MET A 20 -7.29 2.75 5.37
N THR A 21 -7.92 1.59 5.44
CA THR A 21 -7.34 0.31 5.03
C THR A 21 -7.94 -0.14 3.69
N TRP A 22 -7.05 -0.48 2.76
CA TRP A 22 -7.39 -0.94 1.42
C TRP A 22 -6.70 -2.27 1.13
N ALA A 23 -7.38 -3.14 0.41
CA ALA A 23 -6.79 -4.32 -0.22
C ALA A 23 -6.55 -4.03 -1.70
N PHE A 24 -5.37 -4.44 -2.18
CA PHE A 24 -4.95 -4.25 -3.56
C PHE A 24 -4.71 -5.59 -4.25
N SER A 25 -5.33 -5.80 -5.41
CA SER A 25 -5.07 -6.94 -6.28
C SER A 25 -3.90 -6.60 -7.21
N GLY A 26 -2.70 -6.85 -6.69
CA GLY A 26 -1.46 -6.69 -7.44
C GLY A 26 -1.17 -7.86 -8.39
N ASN A 27 0.07 -7.92 -8.88
CA ASN A 27 0.61 -9.10 -9.55
C ASN A 27 1.19 -10.08 -8.52
N PRO A 28 0.70 -11.33 -8.42
CA PRO A 28 1.25 -12.33 -7.51
C PRO A 28 2.67 -12.80 -7.89
N GLU A 29 3.06 -12.66 -9.16
CA GLU A 29 4.38 -13.06 -9.67
C GLU A 29 5.43 -11.92 -9.58
N ALA A 30 5.07 -10.78 -9.01
CA ALA A 30 6.01 -9.67 -8.84
C ALA A 30 7.07 -10.04 -7.80
N GLU A 31 8.35 -9.75 -8.08
CA GLU A 31 9.45 -9.99 -7.13
C GLU A 31 9.25 -9.22 -5.82
N GLU A 32 8.62 -8.04 -5.89
CA GLU A 32 8.30 -7.22 -4.72
C GLU A 32 7.17 -7.82 -3.86
N GLY A 33 6.45 -8.82 -4.36
CA GLY A 33 5.33 -9.47 -3.68
C GLY A 33 4.26 -8.46 -3.24
N PHE A 34 3.86 -8.51 -1.97
CA PHE A 34 2.88 -7.56 -1.42
C PHE A 34 3.42 -6.12 -1.31
N ARG A 35 4.74 -5.91 -1.35
CA ARG A 35 5.40 -4.58 -1.31
C ARG A 35 5.39 -3.85 -2.65
N GLN A 36 4.64 -4.37 -3.63
CA GLN A 36 4.43 -3.73 -4.93
C GLN A 36 3.63 -2.42 -4.87
N LYS A 37 3.04 -2.09 -3.71
CA LYS A 37 2.29 -0.85 -3.46
C LYS A 37 1.21 -0.62 -4.54
N PHE A 38 1.22 0.53 -5.22
CA PHE A 38 0.24 0.88 -6.24
C PHE A 38 0.67 0.56 -7.68
N LYS A 39 1.85 -0.04 -7.90
CA LYS A 39 2.46 -0.26 -9.22
C LYS A 39 1.51 -0.91 -10.23
N PHE A 40 0.76 -1.94 -9.81
CA PHE A 40 -0.14 -2.70 -10.68
C PHE A 40 -1.62 -2.31 -10.58
N VAL A 41 -1.94 -1.35 -9.72
CA VAL A 41 -3.29 -0.80 -9.51
C VAL A 41 -3.44 0.52 -10.25
N ILE A 42 -2.37 1.31 -10.38
CA ILE A 42 -2.35 2.51 -11.22
C ILE A 42 -2.19 2.10 -12.68
N LYS A 43 -3.11 2.56 -13.54
CA LYS A 43 -3.16 2.16 -14.96
C LYS A 43 -2.01 2.76 -15.80
N ALA A 44 -1.51 3.92 -15.37
CA ALA A 44 -0.47 4.66 -16.10
C ALA A 44 0.83 4.63 -15.31
N GLN A 45 1.80 3.81 -15.76
CA GLN A 45 3.07 3.65 -15.05
C GLN A 45 3.81 4.99 -14.86
N LYS A 46 3.83 5.84 -15.89
CA LYS A 46 4.40 7.20 -15.82
C LYS A 46 3.81 8.02 -14.67
N PHE A 47 2.50 7.94 -14.43
CA PHE A 47 1.86 8.63 -13.31
C PHE A 47 2.32 8.06 -11.96
N PHE A 48 2.44 6.74 -11.83
CA PHE A 48 2.99 6.13 -10.62
C PHE A 48 4.44 6.58 -10.38
N ASP A 49 5.30 6.50 -11.39
CA ASP A 49 6.72 6.83 -11.25
C ASP A 49 6.93 8.31 -10.86
N GLU A 50 6.20 9.24 -11.51
CA GLU A 50 6.27 10.67 -11.21
C GLU A 50 5.77 11.02 -9.80
N ASN A 51 4.80 10.27 -9.27
CA ASN A 51 4.17 10.55 -7.98
C ASN A 51 4.67 9.63 -6.85
N TYR A 52 5.47 8.61 -7.15
CA TYR A 52 6.01 7.67 -6.16
C TYR A 52 6.67 8.38 -4.96
N PRO A 53 7.51 9.42 -5.16
CA PRO A 53 8.12 10.13 -4.05
C PRO A 53 7.13 10.84 -3.12
N LEU A 54 5.94 11.20 -3.62
CA LEU A 54 4.88 11.87 -2.86
C LEU A 54 4.13 10.91 -1.95
N PHE A 55 3.95 9.66 -2.38
CA PHE A 55 3.23 8.64 -1.61
C PHE A 55 4.15 7.84 -0.68
N PHE A 56 5.37 7.55 -1.13
CA PHE A 56 6.24 6.55 -0.50
C PHE A 56 7.72 6.94 -0.45
N GLY A 57 8.08 8.16 -0.83
CA GLY A 57 9.46 8.64 -0.82
C GLY A 57 9.72 9.64 0.30
N GLN A 58 10.45 10.71 -0.03
CA GLN A 58 10.88 11.73 0.94
C GLN A 58 9.70 12.48 1.58
N PHE A 59 8.59 12.61 0.86
CA PHE A 59 7.38 13.24 1.38
C PHE A 59 6.58 12.18 2.14
N LYS A 60 6.56 12.30 3.47
CA LYS A 60 5.89 11.33 4.35
C LYS A 60 4.36 11.48 4.36
N GLN A 61 3.82 12.55 3.77
CA GLN A 61 2.39 12.83 3.72
C GLN A 61 1.99 13.52 2.41
N LEU A 62 0.84 13.12 1.87
CA LEU A 62 0.16 13.79 0.77
C LEU A 62 -1.26 14.16 1.23
N LEU A 63 -1.62 15.45 1.14
CA LEU A 63 -2.93 15.97 1.58
C LEU A 63 -3.27 15.61 3.05
N GLY A 64 -2.26 15.52 3.92
CA GLY A 64 -2.43 15.15 5.33
C GLY A 64 -2.56 13.64 5.61
N VAL A 65 -2.46 12.79 4.57
CA VAL A 65 -2.50 11.33 4.70
C VAL A 65 -1.08 10.77 4.50
N SER A 66 -0.63 9.95 5.45
CA SER A 66 0.63 9.20 5.36
C SER A 66 0.38 7.73 5.10
N TYR A 67 1.33 7.10 4.40
CA TYR A 67 1.42 5.65 4.36
C TYR A 67 1.90 5.13 5.73
N GLU A 68 1.08 4.30 6.39
CA GLU A 68 1.34 3.82 7.76
C GLU A 68 1.90 2.39 7.77
N ALA A 69 1.20 1.45 7.13
CA ALA A 69 1.58 0.04 7.09
C ALA A 69 1.04 -0.67 5.84
N GLU A 70 1.72 -1.74 5.44
CA GLU A 70 1.25 -2.74 4.47
C GLU A 70 1.52 -4.13 5.00
N GLY A 71 0.80 -5.11 4.47
CA GLY A 71 0.98 -6.53 4.78
C GLY A 71 0.36 -7.45 3.75
N MET A 72 0.69 -8.73 3.86
CA MET A 72 0.21 -9.77 2.95
C MET A 72 -1.27 -10.10 3.18
N ALA A 73 -1.70 -10.04 4.44
CA ALA A 73 -3.08 -10.30 4.84
C ALA A 73 -3.54 -9.32 5.90
N CYS A 74 -4.84 -9.03 5.91
CA CYS A 74 -5.47 -8.22 6.93
C CYS A 74 -6.73 -8.94 7.44
N ILE A 75 -6.89 -9.01 8.75
CA ILE A 75 -8.10 -9.50 9.41
C ILE A 75 -8.71 -8.33 10.17
N ILE A 76 -9.94 -7.96 9.81
CA ILE A 76 -10.70 -6.90 10.47
C ILE A 76 -11.86 -7.52 11.22
N ILE A 77 -11.87 -7.34 12.54
CA ILE A 77 -12.94 -7.85 13.41
C ILE A 77 -13.94 -6.72 13.68
N ALA A 78 -13.46 -5.49 13.89
CA ALA A 78 -14.26 -4.29 14.13
C ALA A 78 -13.44 -3.03 13.78
N PRO A 79 -14.05 -1.83 13.70
CA PRO A 79 -13.31 -0.58 13.62
C PRO A 79 -12.26 -0.49 14.75
N LYS A 80 -11.02 -0.11 14.41
CA LYS A 80 -9.82 -0.14 15.28
C LYS A 80 -9.36 -1.51 15.80
N ILE A 81 -10.06 -2.60 15.51
CA ILE A 81 -9.67 -3.97 15.89
C ILE A 81 -9.31 -4.74 14.62
N HIS A 82 -8.04 -4.61 14.22
CA HIS A 82 -7.52 -5.25 13.02
C HIS A 82 -6.11 -5.79 13.26
N TYR A 83 -5.75 -6.78 12.46
CA TYR A 83 -4.40 -7.35 12.42
C TYR A 83 -3.91 -7.34 10.98
N ILE A 84 -2.71 -6.77 10.77
CA ILE A 84 -2.00 -6.82 9.50
C ILE A 84 -0.87 -7.85 9.66
N TYR A 85 -0.93 -8.91 8.87
CA TYR A 85 0.07 -9.96 8.87
C TYR A 85 1.18 -9.61 7.88
N ASN A 86 2.38 -9.43 8.43
CA ASN A 86 3.60 -9.25 7.68
C ASN A 86 4.42 -10.53 7.80
N LEU A 87 4.81 -11.12 6.68
CA LEU A 87 5.90 -12.08 6.69
C LEU A 87 7.11 -11.33 7.22
N LEU A 88 7.64 -11.77 8.38
CA LEU A 88 8.95 -11.32 8.84
C LEU A 88 9.90 -11.49 7.65
N PRO A 89 10.76 -10.50 7.35
CA PRO A 89 11.77 -10.70 6.33
C PRO A 89 12.55 -11.94 6.76
N ASN A 90 12.54 -12.98 5.92
CA ASN A 90 13.61 -14.00 5.96
C ASN A 90 14.91 -13.22 6.14
N GLU A 91 15.72 -13.56 7.15
CA GLU A 91 16.90 -12.86 7.71
C GLU A 91 17.92 -12.27 6.69
N LYS A 92 17.49 -11.43 5.76
CA LYS A 92 18.27 -10.86 4.66
C LYS A 92 18.05 -9.36 4.48
N GLU A 93 17.11 -8.75 5.20
CA GLU A 93 17.07 -7.29 5.38
C GLU A 93 17.48 -6.96 6.82
N LYS A 94 18.77 -7.17 7.11
CA LYS A 94 19.45 -6.31 8.08
C LYS A 94 19.89 -5.06 7.32
N ASP A 95 19.64 -3.93 7.96
CA ASP A 95 20.21 -2.62 7.69
C ASP A 95 19.73 -1.88 6.44
N TYR A 96 18.64 -1.14 6.60
CA TYR A 96 18.67 0.29 6.25
C TYR A 96 18.02 1.10 7.37
N ASN A 97 18.85 1.43 8.38
CA ASN A 97 18.67 2.62 9.20
C ASN A 97 18.85 3.85 8.29
N TYR A 98 17.89 4.79 8.29
CA TYR A 98 18.09 6.25 8.39
C TYR A 98 16.74 6.93 8.66
#